data_AF-A0A1Y1IKF1-F1
#
_entry.id   AF-A0A1Y1IKF1-F1
#
_cell.length_a   1.000
_cell.length_b   1.000
_cell.length_c   1.000
_cell.angle_alpha   90.00
_cell.angle_beta   90.00
_cell.angle_gamma   90.00
#
_symmetry.space_group_name_H-M   'P 1'
#
loop_
_entity.id
_entity.type
_entity.pdbx_description
1 polymer ?
#
loop_
_entity_poly.entity_id
_entity_poly.type
_entity_poly.pdbx_seq_one_letter_code
_entity_poly.pdbx_strand_id
1 'polypeptide(L)'
;MEERPGEDADAPDINMGSHVSSLVRVRDFKSEGAEFLENAKDMVHECFEQGFQQFQKVINEDQSLGLSDEAKFKIFEDIEDLYDNHVQEALDSSLADWERDALRKVFALPPALLLPQPQAPGASNGAVYNPAEEQALDAELQELRERIEQTTASSAGLKNQLRATDREISRCQREAESLKTIVGSAEGDAVGEAARQVAGMAARLQPLLAKAEQLRSQRRGPLARLRDRKPAVAGSDRGWLDKLQIGGPEDIALLRSTFGAQPAVSQSVVSTRSEEVSKSQPSVQQ
;
A
#
# COMPACT_ATOMS: atom_id res chain seq x y z
N MET A 1 11.00 -89.11 0.41
CA MET A 1 11.68 -87.91 0.91
C MET A 1 12.75 -87.60 -0.11
N GLU A 2 12.53 -86.60 -0.95
CA GLU A 2 13.55 -85.64 -1.34
C GLU A 2 12.86 -84.53 -2.16
N GLU A 3 13.24 -83.32 -1.80
CA GLU A 3 12.47 -82.09 -1.93
C GLU A 3 12.76 -81.39 -3.27
N ARG A 4 11.72 -80.74 -3.82
CA ARG A 4 11.84 -79.58 -4.73
C ARG A 4 12.26 -78.34 -3.90
N PRO A 5 12.46 -77.12 -4.47
CA PRO A 5 12.61 -76.70 -5.87
C PRO A 5 13.83 -75.77 -6.09
N GLY A 6 14.08 -75.44 -7.36
CA GLY A 6 15.05 -74.45 -7.79
C GLY A 6 14.69 -73.02 -7.37
N GLU A 7 15.75 -72.30 -7.02
CA GLU A 7 15.86 -70.93 -6.55
C GLU A 7 15.49 -69.94 -7.68
N ASP A 8 14.41 -69.18 -7.46
CA ASP A 8 14.05 -68.01 -8.26
C ASP A 8 15.05 -66.88 -7.98
N ALA A 9 15.76 -66.44 -9.01
CA ALA A 9 16.66 -65.31 -8.96
C ALA A 9 15.86 -64.00 -9.05
N ASP A 10 15.67 -63.35 -7.89
CA ASP A 10 15.16 -61.99 -7.77
C ASP A 10 16.08 -61.01 -8.50
N ALA A 11 15.60 -60.49 -9.63
CA ALA A 11 16.16 -59.30 -10.26
C ALA A 11 15.66 -58.06 -9.50
N PRO A 12 16.53 -57.12 -9.08
CA PRO A 12 16.06 -55.88 -8.52
C PRO A 12 15.43 -55.02 -9.63
N ASP A 13 14.10 -54.86 -9.56
CA ASP A 13 13.37 -53.82 -10.26
C ASP A 13 13.89 -52.45 -9.77
N ILE A 14 14.89 -51.92 -10.48
CA ILE A 14 15.31 -50.53 -10.33
C ILE A 14 14.20 -49.69 -10.98
N ASN A 15 13.21 -49.36 -10.16
CA ASN A 15 12.20 -48.36 -10.44
C ASN A 15 12.89 -47.00 -10.70
N MET A 16 13.24 -46.74 -11.96
CA MET A 16 13.66 -45.43 -12.48
C MET A 16 12.44 -44.51 -12.72
N GLY A 17 11.29 -44.82 -12.13
CA GLY A 17 10.10 -43.99 -12.16
C GLY A 17 10.19 -42.90 -11.10
N SER A 18 10.09 -41.65 -11.55
CA SER A 18 9.94 -40.45 -10.70
C SER A 18 11.23 -39.92 -10.08
N HIS A 19 12.25 -39.64 -10.91
CA HIS A 19 13.01 -38.41 -10.67
C HIS A 19 12.04 -37.24 -10.85
N VAL A 20 11.52 -36.85 -9.69
CA VAL A 20 10.86 -35.59 -9.39
C VAL A 20 11.39 -34.54 -10.33
N SER A 21 10.51 -34.04 -11.19
CA SER A 21 10.74 -32.88 -12.01
C SER A 21 10.99 -31.72 -11.05
N SER A 22 12.23 -31.59 -10.57
CA SER A 22 12.73 -30.41 -9.89
C SER A 22 12.94 -29.37 -10.99
N LEU A 23 11.84 -28.94 -11.60
CA LEU A 23 11.74 -27.61 -12.15
C LEU A 23 12.16 -26.71 -10.99
N VAL A 24 13.39 -26.21 -11.06
CA VAL A 24 13.73 -24.94 -10.45
C VAL A 24 12.65 -24.01 -10.97
N ARG A 25 11.70 -23.65 -10.10
CA ARG A 25 10.60 -22.76 -10.45
C ARG A 25 11.30 -21.56 -11.05
N VAL A 26 11.06 -21.30 -12.34
CA VAL A 26 11.07 -19.91 -12.81
C VAL A 26 10.16 -19.26 -11.79
N ARG A 27 10.74 -18.53 -10.81
CA ARG A 27 9.99 -17.81 -9.80
C ARG A 27 8.80 -17.22 -10.53
N ASP A 28 7.60 -17.61 -10.13
CA ASP A 28 6.40 -17.29 -10.90
C ASP A 28 6.33 -15.77 -10.95
N PHE A 29 6.86 -15.18 -12.02
CA PHE A 29 6.97 -13.72 -12.18
C PHE A 29 5.58 -13.09 -12.10
N LYS A 30 4.56 -13.90 -12.40
CA LYS A 30 3.14 -13.61 -12.22
C LYS A 30 2.71 -13.55 -10.75
N SER A 31 3.19 -14.42 -9.86
CA SER A 31 2.83 -14.38 -8.43
C SER A 31 3.49 -13.22 -7.72
N GLU A 32 4.77 -12.96 -7.99
CA GLU A 32 5.48 -11.79 -7.44
C GLU A 32 4.90 -10.48 -8.01
N GLY A 33 4.56 -10.48 -9.32
CA GLY A 33 3.87 -9.36 -9.95
C GLY A 33 2.48 -9.10 -9.36
N ALA A 34 1.70 -10.13 -9.06
CA ALA A 34 0.39 -9.99 -8.45
C ALA A 34 0.47 -9.38 -7.04
N GLU A 35 1.40 -9.85 -6.20
CA GLU A 35 1.62 -9.27 -4.86
C GLU A 35 2.06 -7.80 -4.94
N PHE A 36 2.92 -7.45 -5.89
CA PHE A 36 3.30 -6.05 -6.12
C PHE A 36 2.10 -5.19 -6.53
N LEU A 37 1.27 -5.68 -7.46
CA LEU A 37 0.10 -4.95 -7.95
C LEU A 37 -0.93 -4.76 -6.84
N GLU A 38 -1.16 -5.77 -6.00
CA GLU A 38 -2.07 -5.65 -4.86
C GLU A 38 -1.60 -4.61 -3.85
N ASN A 39 -0.32 -4.63 -3.47
CA ASN A 39 0.26 -3.60 -2.60
C ASN A 39 0.14 -2.19 -3.22
N ALA A 40 0.25 -2.08 -4.55
CA ALA A 40 0.07 -0.81 -5.23
C ALA A 40 -1.39 -0.32 -5.19
N LYS A 41 -2.38 -1.23 -5.32
CA LYS A 41 -3.79 -0.88 -5.17
C LYS A 41 -4.08 -0.40 -3.75
N ASP A 42 -3.63 -1.15 -2.73
CA ASP A 42 -3.81 -0.78 -1.32
C ASP A 42 -3.27 0.63 -1.05
N MET A 43 -2.09 0.96 -1.60
CA MET A 43 -1.51 2.29 -1.47
C MET A 43 -2.34 3.37 -2.16
N VAL A 44 -2.91 3.09 -3.33
CA VAL A 44 -3.79 4.04 -4.03
C VAL A 44 -5.07 4.28 -3.23
N HIS A 45 -5.71 3.24 -2.71
CA HIS A 45 -6.87 3.39 -1.82
C HIS A 45 -6.54 4.22 -0.59
N GLU A 46 -5.41 3.92 0.08
CA GLU A 46 -4.95 4.68 1.24
C GLU A 46 -4.76 6.17 0.90
N CYS A 47 -4.21 6.48 -0.27
CA CYS A 47 -4.03 7.87 -0.73
C CYS A 47 -5.36 8.60 -0.96
N PHE A 48 -6.35 7.93 -1.54
CA PHE A 48 -7.67 8.53 -1.74
C PHE A 48 -8.37 8.78 -0.40
N GLU A 49 -8.39 7.77 0.48
CA GLU A 49 -8.98 7.90 1.82
C GLU A 49 -8.35 9.06 2.62
N GLN A 50 -7.02 9.16 2.61
CA GLN A 50 -6.31 10.28 3.24
C GLN A 50 -6.66 11.64 2.61
N GLY A 51 -6.81 11.70 1.28
CA GLY A 51 -7.25 12.89 0.57
C GLY A 51 -8.64 13.37 1.02
N PHE A 52 -9.58 12.43 1.17
CA PHE A 52 -10.93 12.71 1.66
C PHE A 52 -10.93 13.16 3.13
N GLN A 53 -10.21 12.46 4.00
CA GLN A 53 -10.07 12.85 5.41
C GLN A 53 -9.47 14.26 5.54
N GLN A 54 -8.45 14.58 4.73
CA GLN A 54 -7.84 15.90 4.72
C GLN A 54 -8.79 16.98 4.19
N PHE A 55 -9.61 16.65 3.18
CA PHE A 55 -10.63 17.57 2.68
C PHE A 55 -11.71 17.86 3.73
N GLN A 56 -12.23 16.83 4.39
CA GLN A 56 -13.19 16.99 5.50
C GLN A 56 -12.61 17.85 6.62
N LYS A 57 -11.35 17.60 6.98
CA LYS A 57 -10.63 18.40 7.98
C LYS A 57 -10.56 19.87 7.59
N VAL A 58 -10.21 20.19 6.35
CA VAL A 58 -10.14 21.59 5.87
C VAL A 58 -11.50 22.26 5.95
N ILE A 59 -12.58 21.62 5.52
CA ILE A 59 -13.94 22.18 5.63
C ILE A 59 -14.34 22.41 7.10
N ASN A 60 -13.95 21.49 7.98
CA ASN A 60 -14.29 21.62 9.39
C ASN A 60 -13.53 22.79 10.06
N GLU A 61 -12.23 22.91 9.79
CA GLU A 61 -11.33 23.91 10.37
C GLU A 61 -11.49 25.31 9.75
N ASP A 62 -11.93 25.42 8.50
CA ASP A 62 -12.05 26.69 7.79
C ASP A 62 -13.32 27.45 8.20
N GLN A 63 -13.15 28.38 9.13
CA GLN A 63 -14.20 29.31 9.59
C GLN A 63 -14.58 30.35 8.53
N SER A 64 -13.75 30.57 7.51
CA SER A 64 -14.00 31.59 6.48
C SER A 64 -15.12 31.20 5.51
N LEU A 65 -15.45 29.90 5.44
CA LEU A 65 -16.53 29.39 4.61
C LEU A 65 -17.92 29.86 5.08
N GLY A 66 -18.04 30.34 6.34
CA GLY A 66 -19.31 30.82 6.89
C GLY A 66 -20.42 29.76 6.91
N LEU A 67 -20.06 28.48 6.76
CA LEU A 67 -21.00 27.36 6.75
C LEU A 67 -21.48 27.08 8.18
N SER A 68 -22.79 26.88 8.33
CA SER A 68 -23.35 26.34 9.57
C SER A 68 -22.90 24.89 9.76
N ASP A 69 -22.90 24.42 11.01
CA ASP A 69 -22.56 23.02 11.33
C ASP A 69 -23.47 22.03 10.61
N GLU A 70 -24.76 22.38 10.44
CA GLU A 70 -25.73 21.59 9.66
C GLU A 70 -25.34 21.47 8.18
N ALA A 71 -24.89 22.58 7.57
CA ALA A 71 -24.44 22.56 6.19
C ALA A 71 -23.15 21.74 6.02
N LYS A 72 -22.22 21.83 6.98
CA LYS A 72 -21.01 21.01 7.00
C LYS A 72 -21.35 19.52 7.13
N PHE A 73 -22.27 19.16 8.03
CA PHE A 73 -22.70 17.79 8.23
C PHE A 73 -23.28 17.21 6.93
N LYS A 74 -24.20 17.93 6.28
CA LYS A 74 -24.76 17.49 5.00
C LYS A 74 -23.70 17.36 3.90
N ILE A 75 -22.76 18.30 3.83
CA ILE A 75 -21.64 18.21 2.88
C ILE A 75 -20.82 16.95 3.14
N PHE A 76 -20.56 16.59 4.40
CA PHE A 76 -19.82 15.36 4.72
C PHE A 76 -20.60 14.10 4.36
N GLU A 77 -21.90 14.06 4.62
CA GLU A 77 -22.77 12.96 4.20
C GLU A 77 -22.77 12.80 2.67
N ASP A 78 -22.95 13.91 1.92
CA ASP A 78 -22.93 13.91 0.46
C ASP A 78 -21.55 13.48 -0.10
N ILE A 79 -20.45 13.84 0.58
CA ILE A 79 -19.08 13.45 0.20
C ILE A 79 -18.82 11.98 0.47
N GLU A 80 -19.27 11.48 1.62
CA GLU A 80 -19.12 10.07 2.02
C GLU A 80 -19.89 9.18 1.04
N ASP A 81 -21.13 9.54 0.71
CA ASP A 81 -21.94 8.84 -0.30
C ASP A 81 -21.27 8.86 -1.69
N LEU A 82 -20.73 10.01 -2.12
CA LEU A 82 -19.98 10.12 -3.37
C LEU A 82 -18.74 9.22 -3.38
N TYR A 83 -18.01 9.15 -2.27
CA TYR A 83 -16.81 8.35 -2.16
C TYR A 83 -17.12 6.86 -2.25
N ASP A 84 -18.02 6.40 -1.38
CA ASP A 84 -18.34 4.98 -1.23
C ASP A 84 -19.05 4.42 -2.48
N ASN A 85 -19.96 5.20 -3.09
CA ASN A 85 -20.79 4.69 -4.19
C ASN A 85 -20.22 4.96 -5.58
N HIS A 86 -19.38 5.99 -5.76
CA HIS A 86 -18.94 6.40 -7.10
C HIS A 86 -17.43 6.37 -7.28
N VAL A 87 -16.69 6.95 -6.34
CA VAL A 87 -15.23 7.01 -6.46
C VAL A 87 -14.63 5.63 -6.26
N GLN A 88 -15.09 4.88 -5.26
CA GLN A 88 -14.56 3.55 -4.97
C GLN A 88 -14.83 2.57 -6.12
N GLU A 89 -16.06 2.51 -6.65
CA GLU A 89 -16.38 1.63 -7.77
C GLU A 89 -15.57 1.97 -9.03
N ALA A 90 -15.45 3.27 -9.36
CA ALA A 90 -14.66 3.72 -10.50
C ALA A 90 -13.16 3.40 -10.32
N LEU A 91 -12.65 3.56 -9.10
CA LEU A 91 -11.26 3.27 -8.75
C LEU A 91 -10.98 1.76 -8.85
N ASP A 92 -11.83 0.94 -8.26
CA ASP A 92 -11.74 -0.53 -8.29
C ASP A 92 -11.75 -1.04 -9.73
N SER A 93 -12.67 -0.54 -10.56
CA SER A 93 -12.74 -0.89 -11.98
C SER A 93 -11.46 -0.51 -12.72
N SER A 94 -10.96 0.72 -12.50
CA SER A 94 -9.74 1.19 -13.16
C SER A 94 -8.50 0.41 -12.72
N LEU A 95 -8.41 0.05 -11.43
CA LEU A 95 -7.30 -0.71 -10.87
C LEU A 95 -7.33 -2.17 -11.33
N ALA A 96 -8.52 -2.77 -11.48
CA ALA A 96 -8.67 -4.11 -12.03
C ALA A 96 -8.25 -4.19 -13.50
N ASP A 97 -8.60 -3.18 -14.31
CA ASP A 97 -8.16 -3.11 -15.70
C ASP A 97 -6.65 -2.88 -15.81
N TRP A 98 -6.10 -1.99 -14.97
CA TRP A 98 -4.66 -1.77 -14.89
C TRP A 98 -3.89 -3.02 -14.49
N GLU A 99 -4.33 -3.74 -13.45
CA GLU A 99 -3.71 -4.99 -13.01
C GLU A 99 -3.71 -6.04 -14.13
N ARG A 100 -4.86 -6.23 -14.79
CA ARG A 100 -5.00 -7.18 -15.91
C ARG A 100 -4.00 -6.87 -17.02
N ASP A 101 -3.83 -5.59 -17.34
CA ASP A 101 -2.89 -5.15 -18.37
C ASP A 101 -1.43 -5.26 -17.94
N ALA A 102 -1.11 -4.94 -16.69
CA ALA A 102 0.23 -5.09 -16.12
C ALA A 102 0.66 -6.57 -16.11
N LEU A 103 -0.21 -7.47 -15.64
CA LEU A 103 0.07 -8.92 -15.66
C LEU A 103 0.26 -9.46 -17.07
N ARG A 104 -0.48 -8.93 -18.05
CA ARG A 104 -0.40 -9.39 -19.44
C ARG A 104 0.81 -8.84 -20.19
N LYS A 105 1.22 -7.60 -19.92
CA LYS A 105 2.21 -6.88 -20.75
C LYS A 105 3.55 -6.67 -20.07
N VAL A 106 3.54 -6.48 -18.74
CA VAL A 106 4.74 -6.13 -17.96
C VAL A 106 5.31 -7.37 -17.27
N PHE A 107 4.46 -8.15 -16.62
CA PHE A 107 4.88 -9.35 -15.88
C PHE A 107 4.76 -10.65 -16.68
N ALA A 108 4.40 -10.57 -17.96
CA ALA A 108 4.40 -11.71 -18.86
C ALA A 108 5.77 -11.81 -19.57
N LEU A 109 6.43 -12.95 -19.43
CA LEU A 109 7.63 -13.25 -20.21
C LEU A 109 7.21 -13.74 -21.60
N PRO A 110 7.62 -13.05 -22.69
CA PRO A 110 7.33 -13.52 -24.05
C PRO A 110 7.88 -14.93 -24.28
N PRO A 111 7.12 -15.84 -24.90
CA PRO A 111 7.59 -17.22 -25.12
C PRO A 111 8.90 -17.31 -25.91
N ALA A 112 9.16 -16.34 -26.80
CA ALA A 112 10.39 -16.26 -27.58
C ALA A 112 11.64 -15.97 -26.72
N LEU A 113 11.46 -15.44 -25.50
CA LEU A 113 12.54 -15.14 -24.56
C LEU A 113 12.69 -16.24 -23.49
N LEU A 114 11.87 -17.29 -23.54
CA LEU A 114 12.05 -18.47 -22.71
C LEU A 114 13.29 -19.21 -23.20
N LEU A 115 14.43 -18.93 -22.57
CA LEU A 115 15.62 -19.74 -22.78
C LEU A 115 15.37 -21.16 -22.26
N PRO A 116 15.85 -22.20 -22.97
CA PRO A 116 15.80 -23.57 -22.47
C PRO A 116 16.46 -23.59 -21.09
N GLN A 117 15.70 -24.02 -20.08
CA GLN A 117 16.22 -24.13 -18.73
C GLN A 117 17.42 -25.09 -18.78
N PRO A 118 18.61 -24.71 -18.28
CA PRO A 118 19.76 -25.59 -18.29
C PRO A 118 19.38 -26.85 -17.52
N GLN A 119 19.29 -27.98 -18.23
CA GLN A 119 18.78 -29.25 -17.69
C GLN A 119 19.72 -29.92 -16.69
N ALA A 120 20.83 -29.29 -16.33
CA ALA A 120 21.82 -29.85 -15.43
C ALA A 120 22.02 -28.93 -14.21
N PRO A 121 21.84 -29.44 -12.98
CA PRO A 121 22.38 -28.79 -11.79
C PRO A 121 23.91 -28.81 -11.92
N GLY A 122 24.50 -27.72 -12.40
CA GLY A 122 25.95 -27.57 -12.59
C GLY A 122 26.39 -26.97 -13.93
N ALA A 123 25.48 -26.72 -14.88
CA ALA A 123 25.83 -26.14 -16.18
C ALA A 123 25.54 -24.62 -16.27
N SER A 124 25.76 -23.86 -15.20
CA SER A 124 25.85 -22.41 -15.31
C SER A 124 27.29 -22.01 -15.67
N ASN A 125 27.42 -21.23 -16.72
CA ASN A 125 28.68 -20.68 -17.22
C ASN A 125 29.53 -20.04 -16.09
N GLY A 126 30.69 -20.62 -15.81
CA GLY A 126 31.94 -19.89 -15.61
C GLY A 126 32.11 -18.99 -14.39
N ALA A 127 31.24 -19.01 -13.38
CA ALA A 127 31.58 -18.40 -12.10
C ALA A 127 32.59 -19.31 -11.39
N VAL A 128 33.87 -18.92 -11.40
CA VAL A 128 34.92 -19.59 -10.63
C VAL A 128 34.52 -19.53 -9.16
N TYR A 129 34.11 -20.67 -8.62
CA TYR A 129 33.75 -20.81 -7.22
C TYR A 129 34.98 -20.55 -6.35
N ASN A 130 34.97 -19.43 -5.61
CA ASN A 130 36.02 -19.07 -4.67
C ASN A 130 35.53 -19.36 -3.24
N PRO A 131 36.06 -20.40 -2.55
CA PRO A 131 35.60 -20.78 -1.22
C PRO A 131 35.84 -19.67 -0.16
N ALA A 132 36.79 -18.76 -0.40
CA ALA A 132 37.00 -17.62 0.49
C ALA A 132 35.89 -16.56 0.35
N GLU A 133 35.34 -16.36 -0.86
CA GLU A 133 34.22 -15.44 -1.10
C GLU A 133 32.93 -15.99 -0.52
N GLU A 134 32.70 -17.30 -0.63
CA GLU A 134 31.54 -17.95 -0.01
C GLU A 134 31.57 -17.85 1.51
N GLN A 135 32.73 -18.13 2.13
CA GLN A 135 32.87 -17.99 3.58
C GLN A 135 32.67 -16.54 4.06
N ALA A 136 33.13 -15.56 3.28
CA ALA A 136 32.89 -14.14 3.56
C ALA A 136 31.40 -13.78 3.43
N LEU A 137 30.72 -14.29 2.40
CA LEU A 137 29.28 -14.10 2.20
C LEU A 137 28.47 -14.73 3.33
N ASP A 138 28.83 -15.93 3.79
CA ASP A 138 28.18 -16.60 4.91
C ASP A 138 28.34 -15.81 6.22
N ALA A 139 29.53 -15.23 6.44
CA ALA A 139 29.76 -14.35 7.59
C ALA A 139 28.90 -13.07 7.50
N GLU A 140 28.80 -12.44 6.33
CA GLU A 140 27.95 -11.26 6.12
C GLU A 140 26.46 -11.59 6.30
N LEU A 141 26.01 -12.74 5.79
CA LEU A 141 24.64 -13.23 5.99
C LEU A 141 24.34 -13.48 7.47
N GLN A 142 25.29 -14.03 8.22
CA GLN A 142 25.14 -14.25 9.65
C GLN A 142 25.05 -12.90 10.40
N GLU A 143 25.92 -11.94 10.08
CA GLU A 143 25.86 -10.58 10.65
C GLU A 143 24.51 -9.91 10.36
N LEU A 144 24.01 -10.00 9.12
CA LEU A 144 22.72 -9.44 8.74
C LEU A 144 21.56 -10.09 9.50
N ARG A 145 21.59 -11.41 9.71
CA ARG A 145 20.59 -12.12 10.52
C ARG A 145 20.59 -11.65 11.97
N GLU A 146 21.77 -11.56 12.59
CA GLU A 146 21.92 -11.06 13.96
C GLU A 146 21.40 -9.62 14.08
N ARG A 147 21.68 -8.77 13.09
CA ARG A 147 21.17 -7.40 13.05
C ARG A 147 19.66 -7.32 12.88
N ILE A 148 19.06 -8.20 12.07
CA ILE A 148 17.61 -8.31 11.92
C ILE A 148 16.97 -8.74 13.24
N GLU A 149 17.52 -9.75 13.92
CA GLU A 149 17.03 -10.20 15.22
C GLU A 149 17.11 -9.09 16.27
N GLN A 150 18.26 -8.40 16.36
CA GLN A 150 18.45 -7.27 17.27
C GLN A 150 17.47 -6.12 17.00
N THR A 151 17.27 -5.77 15.72
CA THR A 151 16.33 -4.73 15.31
C THR A 151 14.89 -5.13 15.60
N THR A 152 14.54 -6.40 15.40
CA THR A 152 13.20 -6.94 15.69
C THR A 152 12.92 -6.93 17.19
N ALA A 153 13.89 -7.36 18.02
CA ALA A 153 13.77 -7.30 19.48
C ALA A 153 13.62 -5.85 19.98
N SER A 154 14.40 -4.92 19.42
CA SER A 154 14.33 -3.50 19.76
C SER A 154 12.99 -2.88 19.35
N SER A 155 12.48 -3.21 18.15
CA SER A 155 11.15 -2.80 17.67
C SER A 155 10.02 -3.34 18.56
N ALA A 156 10.11 -4.61 18.98
CA ALA A 156 9.17 -5.21 19.93
C ALA A 156 9.20 -4.51 21.29
N GLY A 157 10.40 -4.18 21.80
CA GLY A 157 10.59 -3.41 23.02
C GLY A 157 9.93 -2.03 22.95
N LEU A 158 10.19 -1.27 21.87
CA LEU A 158 9.58 0.03 21.63
C LEU A 158 8.05 -0.05 21.51
N LYS A 159 7.52 -1.08 20.83
CA LYS A 159 6.07 -1.31 20.70
C LYS A 159 5.42 -1.56 22.06
N ASN A 160 6.09 -2.31 22.94
CA ASN A 160 5.61 -2.57 24.30
C ASN A 160 5.64 -1.30 25.16
N GLN A 161 6.70 -0.50 25.05
CA GLN A 161 6.78 0.80 25.74
C GLN A 161 5.67 1.75 25.27
N LEU A 162 5.44 1.84 23.96
CA LEU A 162 4.37 2.66 23.40
C LEU A 162 2.99 2.23 23.94
N ARG A 163 2.69 0.93 23.92
CA ARG A 163 1.45 0.39 24.49
C ARG A 163 1.30 0.68 25.99
N ALA A 164 2.39 0.63 26.75
CA ALA A 164 2.36 0.96 28.17
C ALA A 164 2.05 2.46 28.39
N THR A 165 2.68 3.34 27.60
CA THR A 165 2.42 4.78 27.64
C THR A 165 1.01 5.12 27.20
N ASP A 166 0.48 4.50 26.15
CA ASP A 166 -0.90 4.74 25.70
C ASP A 166 -1.92 4.35 26.79
N ARG A 167 -1.71 3.22 27.48
CA ARG A 167 -2.55 2.83 28.63
C ARG A 167 -2.52 3.86 29.76
N GLU A 168 -1.36 4.45 30.02
CA GLU A 168 -1.21 5.47 31.05
C GLU A 168 -1.89 6.78 30.65
N ILE A 169 -1.78 7.18 29.38
CA ILE A 169 -2.52 8.33 28.83
C ILE A 169 -4.03 8.09 28.98
N SER A 170 -4.55 6.93 28.57
CA SER A 170 -5.98 6.62 28.71
C SER A 170 -6.45 6.52 30.16
N ARG A 171 -5.57 6.11 31.09
CA ARG A 171 -5.88 6.15 32.54
C ARG A 171 -6.03 7.60 33.00
N CYS A 172 -5.06 8.45 32.70
CA CYS A 172 -5.10 9.86 33.06
C CYS A 172 -6.26 10.61 32.39
N GLN A 173 -6.66 10.27 31.17
CA GLN A 173 -7.84 10.85 30.52
C GLN A 173 -9.13 10.51 31.29
N ARG A 174 -9.34 9.23 31.64
CA ARG A 174 -10.52 8.81 32.43
C ARG A 174 -10.56 9.44 33.81
N GLU A 175 -9.41 9.53 34.49
CA GLU A 175 -9.30 10.24 35.77
C GLU A 175 -9.66 11.73 35.61
N ALA A 176 -9.23 12.38 34.53
CA ALA A 176 -9.52 13.79 34.27
C ALA A 176 -11.02 14.01 33.96
N GLU A 177 -11.65 13.10 33.22
CA GLU A 177 -13.10 13.12 32.98
C GLU A 177 -13.89 12.94 34.28
N SER A 178 -13.47 12.00 35.15
CA SER A 178 -14.07 11.83 36.47
C SER A 178 -13.96 13.10 37.31
N LEU A 179 -12.81 13.77 37.31
CA LEU A 179 -12.65 15.04 38.02
C LEU A 179 -13.53 16.14 37.43
N LYS A 180 -13.66 16.22 36.10
CA LYS A 180 -14.56 17.16 35.43
C LYS A 180 -16.02 16.98 35.87
N THR A 181 -16.48 15.73 36.04
CA THR A 181 -17.84 15.48 36.56
C THR A 181 -18.01 15.91 38.02
N ILE A 182 -17.00 15.69 38.87
CA ILE A 182 -17.02 16.13 40.28
C ILE A 182 -17.03 17.67 40.35
N VAL A 183 -16.20 18.35 39.55
CA VAL A 183 -16.16 19.82 39.43
C VAL A 183 -17.52 20.38 39.01
N GLY A 184 -18.17 19.77 38.01
CA GLY A 184 -19.47 20.21 37.52
C GLY A 184 -20.60 20.11 38.55
N SER A 185 -20.38 19.38 39.65
CA SER A 185 -21.37 19.11 40.70
C SER A 185 -21.13 19.88 42.02
N ALA A 186 -20.03 20.62 42.14
CA ALA A 186 -19.59 21.20 43.42
C ALA A 186 -19.58 22.75 43.40
N GLU A 187 -19.95 23.40 44.51
CA GLU A 187 -19.88 24.86 44.70
C GLU A 187 -18.69 25.30 45.59
N GLY A 188 -18.19 26.51 45.32
CA GLY A 188 -17.35 27.31 46.24
C GLY A 188 -15.87 26.92 46.35
N ASP A 189 -15.56 25.81 47.03
CA ASP A 189 -14.19 25.43 47.42
C ASP A 189 -13.69 24.13 46.76
N ALA A 190 -14.58 23.16 46.52
CA ALA A 190 -14.24 21.88 45.89
C ALA A 190 -13.83 22.04 44.41
N VAL A 191 -14.33 23.08 43.74
CA VAL A 191 -13.92 23.45 42.37
C VAL A 191 -12.46 23.87 42.33
N GLY A 192 -11.96 24.56 43.35
CA GLY A 192 -10.57 25.01 43.43
C GLY A 192 -9.58 23.87 43.67
N GLU A 193 -9.96 22.87 44.45
CA GLU A 193 -9.14 21.67 44.68
C GLU A 193 -9.11 20.77 43.45
N ALA A 194 -10.26 20.57 42.80
CA ALA A 194 -10.32 19.79 41.58
C ALA A 194 -9.64 20.49 40.38
N ALA A 195 -9.69 21.82 40.29
CA ALA A 195 -8.88 22.58 39.32
C ALA A 195 -7.37 22.37 39.55
N ARG A 196 -6.91 22.33 40.80
CA ARG A 196 -5.51 21.99 41.15
C ARG A 196 -5.15 20.55 40.79
N GLN A 197 -6.06 19.59 40.98
CA GLN A 197 -5.83 18.19 40.58
C GLN A 197 -5.78 18.04 39.06
N VAL A 198 -6.68 18.68 38.32
CA VAL A 198 -6.67 18.68 36.84
C VAL A 198 -5.39 19.34 36.31
N ALA A 199 -4.96 20.46 36.87
CA ALA A 199 -3.69 21.09 36.51
C ALA A 199 -2.49 20.17 36.81
N GLY A 200 -2.49 19.48 37.95
CA GLY A 200 -1.48 18.47 38.29
C GLY A 200 -1.45 17.30 37.32
N MET A 201 -2.61 16.85 36.84
CA MET A 201 -2.71 15.78 35.85
C MET A 201 -2.27 16.23 34.45
N ALA A 202 -2.65 17.43 34.02
CA ALA A 202 -2.18 18.02 32.77
C ALA A 202 -0.64 18.12 32.76
N ALA A 203 -0.04 18.54 33.89
CA ALA A 203 1.41 18.57 34.07
C ALA A 203 2.05 17.18 34.01
N ARG A 204 1.35 16.11 34.42
CA ARG A 204 1.83 14.71 34.30
C ARG A 204 1.65 14.12 32.90
N LEU A 205 0.62 14.55 32.17
CA LEU A 205 0.33 14.12 30.80
C LEU A 205 1.30 14.71 29.78
N GLN A 206 1.72 15.97 29.94
CA GLN A 206 2.65 16.64 29.03
C GLN A 206 3.94 15.84 28.74
N PRO A 207 4.70 15.36 29.75
CA PRO A 207 5.91 14.59 29.49
C PRO A 207 5.64 13.20 28.90
N LEU A 208 4.48 12.60 29.17
CA LEU A 208 4.09 11.32 28.57
C LEU A 208 3.73 11.47 27.10
N LEU A 209 3.03 12.54 26.73
CA LEU A 209 2.74 12.88 25.33
C LEU A 209 4.03 13.17 24.56
N ALA A 210 4.93 14.00 25.13
CA ALA A 210 6.24 14.27 24.54
C ALA A 210 7.06 12.98 24.35
N LYS A 211 7.04 12.08 25.34
CA LYS A 211 7.70 10.76 25.22
C LYS A 211 7.04 9.88 24.16
N ALA A 212 5.72 9.86 24.07
CA ALA A 212 5.01 9.10 23.04
C ALA A 212 5.32 9.63 21.63
N GLU A 213 5.38 10.95 21.42
CA GLU A 213 5.80 11.58 20.17
C GLU A 213 7.27 11.27 19.83
N GLN A 214 8.15 11.30 20.83
CA GLN A 214 9.55 10.90 20.68
C GLN A 214 9.67 9.43 20.25
N LEU A 215 8.92 8.52 20.89
CA LEU A 215 8.92 7.10 20.50
C LEU A 215 8.31 6.90 19.10
N ARG A 216 7.26 7.64 18.74
CA ARG A 216 6.65 7.61 17.40
C ARG A 216 7.63 8.10 16.32
N SER A 217 8.37 9.16 16.58
CA SER A 217 9.40 9.67 15.66
C SER A 217 10.60 8.72 15.53
N GLN A 218 11.01 8.05 16.62
CA GLN A 218 12.03 6.99 16.58
C GLN A 218 11.58 5.77 15.78
N ARG A 219 10.29 5.38 15.90
CA ARG A 219 9.71 4.30 15.08
C ARG A 219 9.60 4.69 13.60
N ARG A 220 9.38 5.97 13.30
CA ARG A 220 9.43 6.54 11.94
C ARG A 220 10.88 6.74 11.43
N GLY A 221 11.84 5.95 11.91
CA GLY A 221 13.22 5.94 11.45
C GLY A 221 13.39 5.73 9.92
N PRO A 222 14.64 5.63 9.42
CA PRO A 222 15.10 5.99 8.06
C PRO A 222 14.22 5.66 6.84
N LEU A 223 13.34 4.67 6.92
CA LEU A 223 12.34 4.34 5.91
C LEU A 223 11.35 5.50 5.64
N ALA A 224 10.98 6.31 6.65
CA ALA A 224 10.15 7.50 6.37
C ALA A 224 10.91 8.56 5.55
N ARG A 225 12.25 8.64 5.71
CA ARG A 225 13.11 9.55 4.92
C ARG A 225 13.30 9.09 3.47
N LEU A 226 13.01 7.82 3.17
CA LEU A 226 12.94 7.32 1.79
C LEU A 226 11.61 7.71 1.12
N ARG A 227 10.51 7.82 1.90
CA ARG A 227 9.20 8.30 1.40
C ARG A 227 9.21 9.80 1.10
N ASP A 228 9.93 10.60 1.90
CA ASP A 228 10.08 12.06 1.70
C ASP A 228 11.24 12.46 0.77
N ARG A 229 12.07 11.51 0.35
CA ARG A 229 13.02 11.75 -0.75
C ARG A 229 12.22 11.79 -2.05
N LYS A 230 11.67 12.97 -2.36
CA LYS A 230 11.43 13.38 -3.75
C LYS A 230 12.69 12.98 -4.52
N PRO A 231 12.63 12.12 -5.54
CA PRO A 231 13.82 11.78 -6.30
C PRO A 231 14.37 13.11 -6.79
N ALA A 232 15.56 13.45 -6.27
CA ALA A 232 16.38 14.46 -6.92
C ALA A 232 16.60 13.87 -8.31
N VAL A 233 15.87 14.41 -9.30
CA VAL A 233 16.17 14.21 -10.71
C VAL A 233 17.52 14.88 -10.91
N ALA A 234 18.56 14.15 -10.51
CA ALA A 234 19.93 14.43 -10.87
C ALA A 234 19.96 14.24 -12.38
N GLY A 235 20.17 15.37 -13.08
CA GLY A 235 20.62 15.44 -14.46
C GLY A 235 19.92 14.47 -15.41
N SER A 236 18.96 15.02 -16.16
CA SER A 236 18.53 14.50 -17.45
C SER A 236 19.72 14.27 -18.39
N ASP A 237 20.48 13.19 -18.17
CA ASP A 237 21.42 12.66 -19.15
C ASP A 237 20.63 11.72 -20.06
N ARG A 238 20.00 12.33 -21.08
CA ARG A 238 19.28 11.63 -22.16
C ARG A 238 20.24 10.90 -23.12
N GLY A 239 21.47 10.61 -22.71
CA GLY A 239 22.48 9.96 -23.54
C GLY A 239 22.28 8.45 -23.77
N TRP A 240 21.36 7.80 -23.06
CA TRP A 240 21.11 6.36 -23.25
C TRP A 240 20.08 6.03 -24.34
N LEU A 241 19.21 6.98 -24.69
CA LEU A 241 18.23 6.81 -25.78
C LEU A 241 18.87 6.96 -27.17
N ASP A 242 19.95 7.73 -27.30
CA ASP A 242 20.69 7.87 -28.57
C ASP A 242 21.58 6.67 -28.93
N LYS A 243 21.73 5.69 -28.01
CA LYS A 243 22.51 4.47 -28.26
C LYS A 243 21.67 3.27 -28.67
N LEU A 244 20.35 3.41 -28.69
CA LEU A 244 19.44 2.42 -29.27
C LEU A 244 19.19 2.78 -30.73
N GLN A 245 20.11 2.35 -31.61
CA GLN A 245 19.84 2.22 -33.05
C GLN A 245 18.81 1.08 -33.25
N ILE A 246 17.55 1.37 -32.93
CA ILE A 246 16.42 0.55 -33.35
C ILE A 246 15.94 1.15 -34.67
N GLY A 247 16.04 0.34 -35.73
CA GLY A 247 15.20 0.32 -36.94
C GLY A 247 14.92 1.66 -37.62
N GLY A 248 15.38 1.80 -38.87
CA GLY A 248 15.07 2.94 -39.71
C GLY A 248 13.55 3.22 -39.87
N PRO A 249 13.19 4.36 -40.49
CA PRO A 249 11.83 4.88 -40.55
C PRO A 249 10.78 3.98 -41.24
N GLU A 250 11.18 2.83 -41.78
CA GLU A 250 10.27 1.87 -42.41
C GLU A 250 9.55 0.95 -41.39
N ASP A 251 10.12 0.71 -40.21
CA ASP A 251 9.50 -0.14 -39.17
C ASP A 251 8.38 0.56 -38.38
N ILE A 252 8.37 1.89 -38.36
CA ILE A 252 7.34 2.71 -37.68
C ILE A 252 6.04 2.76 -38.49
N ALA A 253 6.10 2.55 -39.82
CA ALA A 253 4.91 2.53 -40.68
C ALA A 253 4.03 1.28 -40.47
N LEU A 254 4.63 0.13 -40.13
CA LEU A 254 3.93 -1.13 -39.88
C LEU A 254 3.16 -1.13 -38.54
N LEU A 255 3.65 -0.42 -37.52
CA LEU A 255 2.99 -0.32 -36.22
C LEU A 255 1.81 0.68 -36.20
N ARG A 256 1.81 1.68 -37.09
CA ARG A 256 0.65 2.60 -37.24
C ARG A 256 -0.52 1.96 -37.99
N SER A 257 -0.25 0.99 -38.88
CA SER A 257 -1.30 0.29 -39.63
C SER A 257 -2.08 -0.73 -38.79
N THR A 258 -1.54 -1.21 -37.67
CA THR A 258 -2.16 -2.26 -36.84
C THR A 258 -2.96 -1.72 -35.65
N PHE A 259 -2.77 -0.46 -35.25
CA PHE A 259 -3.47 0.16 -34.11
C PHE A 259 -4.45 1.28 -34.49
N GLY A 260 -4.67 1.53 -35.78
CA GLY A 260 -5.51 2.63 -36.27
C GLY A 260 -6.87 2.20 -36.82
N ALA A 261 -7.75 1.66 -35.98
CA ALA A 261 -9.18 1.56 -36.29
C ALA A 261 -10.00 1.79 -35.00
N GLN A 262 -10.30 3.05 -34.71
CA GLN A 262 -11.36 3.40 -33.75
C GLN A 262 -12.73 3.06 -34.37
N PRO A 263 -13.64 2.39 -33.66
CA PRO A 263 -15.03 2.35 -34.06
C PRO A 263 -15.66 3.75 -33.89
N ALA A 264 -16.40 4.18 -34.91
CA ALA A 264 -17.11 5.45 -34.94
C ALA A 264 -18.10 5.55 -33.78
N VAL A 265 -17.83 6.46 -32.84
CA VAL A 265 -18.79 6.88 -31.81
C VAL A 265 -19.86 7.71 -32.50
N SER A 266 -21.08 7.19 -32.52
CA SER A 266 -22.26 7.90 -32.98
C SER A 266 -22.55 9.06 -32.02
N GLN A 267 -22.48 10.28 -32.52
CA GLN A 267 -22.92 11.48 -31.81
C GLN A 267 -24.44 11.45 -31.70
N SER A 268 -24.95 11.10 -30.51
CA SER A 268 -26.34 11.29 -30.13
C SER A 268 -26.55 12.76 -29.74
N VAL A 269 -27.19 13.50 -30.64
CA VAL A 269 -27.71 14.85 -30.42
C VAL A 269 -28.84 14.76 -29.38
N VAL A 270 -28.59 15.17 -28.13
CA VAL A 270 -29.64 15.39 -27.15
C VAL A 270 -30.00 16.87 -27.18
N SER A 271 -31.18 17.11 -27.74
CA SER A 271 -31.85 18.40 -27.90
C SER A 271 -32.13 19.04 -26.53
N THR A 272 -31.72 20.29 -26.38
CA THR A 272 -32.12 21.17 -25.27
C THR A 272 -33.63 21.42 -25.34
N ARG A 273 -34.36 21.02 -24.30
CA ARG A 273 -35.76 21.41 -24.08
C ARG A 273 -35.80 22.54 -23.06
N SER A 274 -36.01 23.74 -23.57
CA SER A 274 -36.42 24.91 -22.78
C SER A 274 -37.84 24.67 -22.27
N GLU A 275 -38.04 24.73 -20.95
CA GLU A 275 -39.38 24.89 -20.37
C GLU A 275 -39.50 26.27 -19.75
N GLU A 276 -40.54 26.96 -20.23
CA GLU A 276 -40.91 28.33 -19.93
C GLU A 276 -41.44 28.46 -18.51
N VAL A 277 -40.90 29.44 -17.80
CA VAL A 277 -41.40 29.94 -16.52
C VAL A 277 -42.68 30.74 -16.79
N SER A 278 -43.84 30.16 -16.46
CA SER A 278 -45.11 30.89 -16.37
C SER A 278 -45.20 31.65 -15.04
N LYS A 279 -45.07 32.97 -15.11
CA LYS A 279 -45.41 33.91 -14.04
C LYS A 279 -46.93 34.04 -13.92
N SER A 280 -47.49 33.65 -12.77
CA SER A 280 -48.86 34.00 -12.39
C SER A 280 -48.86 35.31 -11.57
N GLN A 281 -49.63 36.30 -12.04
CA GLN A 281 -49.94 37.56 -11.32
C GLN A 281 -51.01 37.33 -10.24
N PRO A 282 -50.98 38.06 -9.11
CA PRO A 282 -52.12 38.17 -8.21
C PRO A 282 -53.06 39.29 -8.66
N SER A 283 -54.36 38.98 -8.75
CA SER A 283 -55.42 39.97 -8.91
C SER A 283 -55.80 40.56 -7.56
N VAL A 284 -55.68 41.88 -7.46
CA VAL A 284 -56.25 42.73 -6.42
C VAL A 284 -57.72 42.96 -6.76
N GLN A 285 -58.63 42.73 -5.83
CA GLN A 285 -59.97 43.32 -5.87
C GLN A 285 -60.25 44.09 -4.57
N GLN A 286 -60.80 45.28 -4.79
CA GLN A 286 -61.31 46.26 -3.84
C GLN A 286 -62.57 45.76 -3.15
#